data_AF-A0A427UAU0-F1
#
_entry.id   AF-A0A427UAU0-F1
#
_cell.length_a   1.000
_cell.length_b   1.000
_cell.length_c   1.000
_cell.angle_alpha   90.00
_cell.angle_beta   90.00
_cell.angle_gamma   90.00
#
_symmetry.space_group_name_H-M   'P 1'
#
loop_
_entity.id
_entity.type
_entity.pdbx_description
1 polymer ?
#
loop_
_entity_poly.entity_id
_entity_poly.type
_entity_poly.pdbx_seq_one_letter_code
_entity_poly.pdbx_strand_id
1 'polypeptide(L)'
;QKKRPCLNYHINRCMGPCTGDVDAEEYRDNVKAAVKYLRGDTGDLLDKLRQHMQEYAEKQRYEAASVIRDQIEGLKELAKQQRTTAGIDDRDVIGLYVDEKDVYVQLFYVRNGSMVGRADFELNRGKSTSSEIIAEFIKQYYQDSPVPPEIVVPEMPPEEKVILKWLSEKAGRKVTLNIPRIGEKKKLLDMAMKNATTAPTYRRF
;
A
#
# COMPACT_ATOMS: atom_id res chain seq x y z
N GLN A 1 -22.78 -3.78 -35.35
CA GLN A 1 -21.84 -2.67 -35.62
C GLN A 1 -20.43 -3.12 -35.23
N LYS A 2 -19.46 -3.11 -36.15
CA LYS A 2 -18.04 -3.32 -35.80
C LYS A 2 -17.61 -2.14 -34.90
N LYS A 3 -17.25 -2.44 -33.64
CA LYS A 3 -16.72 -1.42 -32.72
C LYS A 3 -15.42 -0.89 -33.31
N ARG A 4 -15.33 0.42 -33.52
CA ARG A 4 -14.07 1.05 -33.93
C ARG A 4 -13.05 0.91 -32.80
N PRO A 5 -11.77 0.60 -33.11
CA PRO A 5 -10.72 0.57 -32.10
C PRO A 5 -10.60 1.94 -31.43
N CYS A 6 -10.28 1.96 -30.14
CA CYS A 6 -10.06 3.20 -29.41
C CYS A 6 -8.67 3.79 -29.73
N LEU A 7 -8.45 5.04 -29.32
CA LEU A 7 -7.17 5.73 -29.51
C LEU A 7 -5.96 4.91 -29.00
N ASN A 8 -6.12 4.22 -27.87
CA ASN A 8 -5.04 3.40 -27.28
C ASN A 8 -4.57 2.27 -28.21
N TYR A 9 -5.46 1.71 -29.04
CA TYR A 9 -5.09 0.75 -30.07
C TYR A 9 -4.26 1.43 -31.17
N HIS A 10 -4.72 2.58 -31.66
CA HIS A 10 -4.04 3.32 -32.72
C HIS A 10 -2.65 3.85 -32.34
N ILE A 11 -2.38 4.06 -31.05
CA ILE A 11 -1.05 4.45 -30.53
C ILE A 11 -0.23 3.28 -29.98
N ASN A 12 -0.61 2.03 -30.28
CA ASN A 12 0.07 0.80 -29.84
C ASN A 12 0.21 0.63 -28.31
N ARG A 13 -0.71 1.21 -27.52
CA ARG A 13 -0.76 1.05 -26.05
C ARG A 13 -1.78 0.01 -25.59
N CYS A 14 -2.58 -0.52 -26.50
CA CYS A 14 -3.58 -1.54 -26.21
C CYS A 14 -3.67 -2.48 -27.41
N MET A 15 -3.79 -3.79 -27.15
CA MET A 15 -3.90 -4.79 -28.21
C MET A 15 -5.25 -4.74 -28.94
N GLY A 16 -6.27 -4.09 -28.36
CA GLY A 16 -7.61 -4.01 -28.96
C GLY A 16 -8.49 -5.25 -28.75
N PRO A 17 -8.51 -5.88 -27.55
CA PRO A 17 -9.35 -7.06 -27.30
C PRO A 17 -10.85 -6.78 -27.46
N CYS A 18 -11.26 -5.50 -27.42
CA CYS A 18 -12.63 -5.06 -27.59
C CYS A 18 -13.14 -5.10 -29.03
N THR A 19 -12.25 -5.18 -30.03
CA THR A 19 -12.60 -5.29 -31.45
C THR A 19 -12.46 -6.72 -31.99
N GLY A 20 -11.87 -7.63 -31.21
CA GLY A 20 -11.73 -9.05 -31.54
C GLY A 20 -10.55 -9.37 -32.46
N ASP A 21 -9.68 -8.40 -32.72
CA ASP A 21 -8.53 -8.54 -33.63
C ASP A 21 -7.29 -9.16 -32.94
N VAL A 22 -7.43 -9.57 -31.67
CA VAL A 22 -6.35 -10.17 -30.85
C VAL A 22 -6.68 -11.61 -30.57
N ASP A 23 -5.68 -12.48 -30.69
CA ASP A 23 -5.83 -13.86 -30.26
C ASP A 23 -6.16 -13.95 -28.76
N ALA A 24 -7.18 -14.73 -28.44
CA ALA A 24 -7.71 -14.82 -27.08
C ALA A 24 -6.76 -15.57 -26.13
N GLU A 25 -5.89 -16.43 -26.65
CA GLU A 25 -4.87 -17.14 -25.88
C GLU A 25 -3.70 -16.21 -25.56
N GLU A 26 -3.19 -15.50 -26.58
CA GLU A 26 -2.14 -14.49 -26.42
C GLU A 26 -2.54 -13.37 -25.45
N TYR A 27 -3.77 -12.86 -25.55
CA TYR A 27 -4.28 -11.85 -24.63
C TYR A 27 -4.35 -12.37 -23.18
N ARG A 28 -4.80 -13.61 -22.98
CA ARG A 28 -4.89 -14.23 -21.65
C ARG A 28 -3.52 -14.41 -21.01
N ASP A 29 -2.51 -14.79 -21.79
CA ASP A 29 -1.17 -14.98 -21.28
C ASP A 29 -0.50 -13.65 -20.92
N ASN A 30 -0.72 -12.60 -21.70
CA ASN A 30 -0.28 -11.25 -21.36
C ASN A 30 -0.95 -10.71 -20.08
N VAL A 31 -2.26 -10.96 -19.92
CA VAL A 31 -2.98 -10.60 -18.68
C VAL A 31 -2.44 -11.39 -17.48
N LYS A 32 -2.21 -12.70 -17.62
CA LYS A 32 -1.59 -13.52 -16.55
C LYS A 32 -0.19 -13.02 -16.19
N ALA A 33 0.63 -12.65 -17.17
CA ALA A 33 1.96 -12.11 -16.94
C ALA A 33 1.91 -10.76 -16.21
N ALA A 34 1.01 -9.86 -16.62
CA ALA A 34 0.78 -8.59 -15.94
C ALA A 34 0.29 -8.79 -14.49
N VAL A 35 -0.62 -9.74 -14.26
CA VAL A 35 -1.11 -10.09 -12.92
C VAL A 35 -0.01 -10.71 -12.06
N LYS A 36 0.82 -11.62 -12.59
CA LYS A 36 1.99 -12.17 -11.87
C LYS A 36 2.99 -11.07 -11.49
N TYR A 37 3.26 -10.14 -12.40
CA TYR A 37 4.13 -9.00 -12.16
C TYR A 37 3.58 -8.07 -11.06
N LEU A 38 2.30 -7.69 -11.12
CA LEU A 38 1.64 -6.86 -10.10
C LEU A 38 1.55 -7.57 -8.74
N ARG A 39 1.61 -8.90 -8.71
CA ARG A 39 1.66 -9.72 -7.49
C ARG A 39 3.07 -9.95 -6.95
N GLY A 40 4.10 -9.42 -7.62
CA GLY A 40 5.50 -9.52 -7.18
C GLY A 40 6.20 -10.83 -7.55
N ASP A 41 5.59 -11.68 -8.36
CA ASP A 41 6.17 -12.96 -8.79
C ASP A 41 7.08 -12.75 -10.01
N THR A 42 8.27 -12.19 -9.74
CA THR A 42 9.27 -11.78 -10.75
C THR A 42 10.26 -12.88 -11.15
N GLY A 43 10.19 -14.06 -10.53
CA GLY A 43 11.13 -15.17 -10.76
C GLY A 43 11.12 -15.67 -12.21
N ASP A 44 9.95 -16.05 -12.71
CA ASP A 44 9.77 -16.61 -14.06
C ASP A 44 10.25 -15.65 -15.17
N LEU A 45 10.08 -14.34 -14.97
CA LEU A 45 10.49 -13.32 -15.95
C LEU A 45 12.01 -13.14 -15.97
N LEU A 46 12.65 -13.12 -14.79
CA LEU A 46 14.10 -13.02 -14.67
C LEU A 46 14.80 -14.23 -15.29
N ASP A 47 14.24 -15.43 -15.13
CA ASP A 47 14.82 -16.65 -15.69
C ASP A 47 14.73 -16.67 -17.22
N LYS A 48 13.61 -16.22 -17.81
CA LYS A 48 13.49 -16.05 -19.27
C LYS A 48 14.48 -15.03 -19.83
N LEU A 49 14.64 -13.89 -19.15
CA LEU A 49 15.61 -12.87 -19.59
C LEU A 49 17.05 -13.37 -19.50
N ARG A 50 17.39 -14.14 -18.46
CA ARG A 50 18.70 -14.79 -18.35
C ARG A 50 18.95 -15.75 -19.50
N GLN A 51 17.96 -16.57 -19.85
CA GLN A 51 18.05 -17.50 -20.96
C GLN A 51 18.29 -16.77 -22.29
N HIS A 52 17.52 -15.71 -22.56
CA HIS A 52 17.71 -14.91 -23.77
C HIS A 52 19.09 -14.22 -23.81
N MET A 53 19.56 -13.68 -22.67
CA MET A 53 20.89 -13.09 -22.58
C MET A 53 21.99 -14.11 -22.91
N GLN A 54 21.86 -15.34 -22.39
CA GLN A 54 22.77 -16.45 -22.65
C GLN A 54 22.79 -16.81 -24.14
N GLU A 55 21.63 -16.94 -24.77
CA GLU A 55 21.51 -17.23 -26.21
C GLU A 55 22.14 -16.14 -27.08
N TYR A 56 22.00 -14.86 -26.73
CA TYR A 56 22.65 -13.77 -27.44
C TYR A 56 24.17 -13.78 -27.27
N ALA A 57 24.67 -14.13 -26.07
CA ALA A 57 26.09 -14.26 -25.80
C ALA A 57 26.72 -15.42 -26.58
N GLU A 58 26.06 -16.58 -26.63
CA GLU A 58 26.49 -17.75 -27.41
C GLU A 58 26.55 -17.46 -28.92
N LYS A 59 25.62 -16.63 -29.43
CA LYS A 59 25.60 -16.16 -30.81
C LYS A 59 26.55 -14.97 -31.07
N GLN A 60 27.42 -14.62 -30.12
CA GLN A 60 28.36 -13.49 -30.19
C GLN A 60 27.70 -12.12 -30.44
N ARG A 61 26.43 -11.96 -30.05
CA ARG A 61 25.65 -10.72 -30.16
C ARG A 61 25.71 -9.93 -28.85
N TYR A 62 26.89 -9.42 -28.53
CA TYR A 62 27.16 -8.80 -27.23
C TYR A 62 26.35 -7.53 -26.95
N GLU A 63 26.05 -6.72 -27.97
CA GLU A 63 25.19 -5.53 -27.80
C GLU A 63 23.78 -5.92 -27.36
N ALA A 64 23.19 -6.92 -28.02
CA ALA A 64 21.88 -7.43 -27.65
C ALA A 64 21.88 -8.07 -26.25
N ALA A 65 22.94 -8.81 -25.90
CA ALA A 65 23.11 -9.37 -24.56
C ALA A 65 23.24 -8.27 -23.48
N SER A 66 23.94 -7.17 -23.78
CA SER A 66 24.08 -6.02 -22.88
C SER A 66 22.72 -5.37 -22.60
N VAL A 67 21.89 -5.17 -23.62
CA VAL A 67 20.53 -4.61 -23.44
C VAL A 67 19.70 -5.47 -22.49
N ILE A 68 19.74 -6.81 -22.65
CA ILE A 68 19.02 -7.72 -21.77
C ILE A 68 19.61 -7.73 -20.35
N ARG A 69 20.94 -7.64 -20.20
CA ARG A 69 21.60 -7.51 -18.89
C ARG A 69 21.10 -6.26 -18.16
N ASP A 70 21.07 -5.12 -18.84
CA ASP A 70 20.65 -3.85 -18.24
C ASP A 70 19.16 -3.90 -17.85
N GLN A 71 18.32 -4.61 -18.61
CA GLN A 71 16.93 -4.91 -18.23
C GLN A 71 16.83 -5.80 -16.98
N ILE A 72 17.66 -6.85 -16.88
CA ILE A 72 17.74 -7.71 -15.69
C ILE A 72 18.17 -6.90 -14.47
N GLU A 73 19.15 -6.01 -14.61
CA GLU A 73 19.62 -5.13 -13.53
C GLU A 73 18.54 -4.13 -13.10
N GLY A 74 17.85 -3.49 -14.06
CA GLY A 74 16.72 -2.62 -13.76
C GLY A 74 15.59 -3.35 -13.02
N LEU A 75 15.25 -4.57 -13.45
CA LEU A 75 14.28 -5.41 -12.76
C LEU A 75 14.74 -5.84 -11.36
N LYS A 76 16.02 -6.15 -11.19
CA LYS A 76 16.60 -6.49 -9.87
C LYS A 76 16.58 -5.29 -8.93
N GLU A 77 16.89 -4.08 -9.40
CA GLU A 77 16.84 -2.87 -8.58
C GLU A 77 15.39 -2.49 -8.21
N LEU A 78 14.44 -2.64 -9.14
CA LEU A 78 13.01 -2.47 -8.83
C LEU A 78 12.50 -3.54 -7.84
N ALA A 79 12.87 -4.81 -8.04
CA ALA A 79 12.54 -5.89 -7.10
C ALA A 79 13.23 -5.72 -5.74
N LYS A 80 14.45 -5.16 -5.72
CA LYS A 80 15.17 -4.80 -4.50
C LYS A 80 14.48 -3.64 -3.81
N GLN A 81 14.03 -2.59 -4.50
CA GLN A 81 13.16 -1.56 -3.92
C GLN A 81 11.88 -2.16 -3.32
N GLN A 82 11.26 -3.14 -4.00
CA GLN A 82 10.13 -3.92 -3.47
C GLN A 82 10.50 -4.84 -2.28
N ARG A 83 11.76 -5.26 -2.16
CA ARG A 83 12.28 -6.06 -1.02
C ARG A 83 12.80 -5.21 0.14
N THR A 84 13.27 -3.99 -0.10
CA THR A 84 13.52 -3.00 0.97
C THR A 84 12.20 -2.55 1.60
N THR A 85 11.09 -2.71 0.89
CA THR A 85 9.72 -2.63 1.45
C THR A 85 9.22 -3.93 2.09
N ALA A 86 9.88 -5.07 1.87
CA ALA A 86 9.67 -6.31 2.64
C ALA A 86 10.34 -6.15 4.02
N GLY A 87 9.65 -5.41 4.89
CA GLY A 87 10.15 -4.87 6.14
C GLY A 87 9.40 -3.60 6.57
N ILE A 88 8.58 -3.02 5.68
CA ILE A 88 7.65 -1.96 6.03
C ILE A 88 6.23 -2.48 5.85
N ASP A 89 5.81 -3.30 6.81
CA ASP A 89 4.42 -3.75 6.93
C ASP A 89 3.49 -2.54 6.81
N ASP A 90 2.50 -2.67 5.93
CA ASP A 90 1.37 -1.77 5.81
C ASP A 90 0.90 -1.37 7.20
N ARG A 91 0.76 -0.08 7.44
CA ARG A 91 0.31 0.41 8.75
C ARG A 91 -0.57 1.61 8.62
N ASP A 92 -1.43 1.73 9.60
CA ASP A 92 -2.19 2.95 9.79
C ASP A 92 -1.66 3.65 11.04
N VAL A 93 -1.46 4.97 10.94
CA VAL A 93 -0.96 5.79 12.04
C VAL A 93 -2.08 6.71 12.50
N ILE A 94 -2.51 6.53 13.75
CA ILE A 94 -3.57 7.31 14.38
C ILE A 94 -2.92 8.38 15.23
N GLY A 95 -3.11 9.64 14.89
CA GLY A 95 -2.82 10.80 15.72
C GLY A 95 -4.09 11.29 16.39
N LEU A 96 -4.01 11.70 17.65
CA LEU A 96 -5.13 12.19 18.44
C LEU A 96 -4.80 13.57 19.01
N TYR A 97 -5.73 14.50 18.90
CA TYR A 97 -5.73 15.76 19.63
C TYR A 97 -7.07 15.93 20.35
N VAL A 98 -7.01 16.09 21.67
CA VAL A 98 -8.19 16.25 22.53
C VAL A 98 -8.26 17.71 22.95
N ASP A 99 -9.34 18.38 22.57
CA ASP A 99 -9.69 19.73 23.03
C ASP A 99 -10.72 19.63 24.18
N GLU A 100 -11.26 20.76 24.66
CA GLU A 100 -12.22 20.77 25.76
C GLU A 100 -13.50 19.97 25.45
N LYS A 101 -14.04 20.11 24.23
CA LYS A 101 -15.32 19.50 23.81
C LYS A 101 -15.17 18.48 22.70
N ASP A 102 -14.20 18.69 21.82
CA ASP A 102 -14.06 17.95 20.58
C ASP A 102 -12.72 17.20 20.56
N VAL A 103 -12.68 16.15 19.76
CA VAL A 103 -11.52 15.32 19.56
C VAL A 103 -11.26 15.20 18.08
N TYR A 104 -10.04 15.49 17.69
CA TYR A 104 -9.59 15.45 16.31
C TYR A 104 -8.68 14.25 16.14
N VAL A 105 -9.04 13.38 15.20
CA VAL A 105 -8.25 12.19 14.85
C VAL A 105 -7.68 12.41 13.46
N GLN A 106 -6.35 12.29 13.34
CA GLN A 106 -5.68 12.21 12.05
C GLN A 106 -5.26 10.76 11.80
N LEU A 107 -5.74 10.18 10.70
CA LEU A 107 -5.33 8.87 10.23
C LEU A 107 -4.40 9.01 9.02
N PHE A 108 -3.24 8.37 9.06
CA PHE A 108 -2.38 8.22 7.89
C PHE A 108 -2.36 6.76 7.43
N TYR A 109 -2.48 6.56 6.12
CA TYR A 109 -2.34 5.26 5.48
C TYR A 109 -0.91 5.13 4.97
N VAL A 110 -0.14 4.19 5.50
CA VAL A 110 1.21 3.88 5.06
C VAL A 110 1.21 2.50 4.43
N ARG A 111 1.61 2.43 3.16
CA ARG A 111 1.68 1.19 2.40
C ARG A 111 3.05 1.08 1.77
N ASN A 112 3.71 -0.07 1.91
CA ASN A 112 5.10 -0.26 1.45
C ASN A 112 6.02 0.89 1.91
N GLY A 113 5.83 1.37 3.14
CA GLY A 113 6.60 2.47 3.75
C GLY A 113 6.39 3.87 3.20
N SER A 114 5.50 4.05 2.23
CA SER A 114 5.12 5.38 1.76
C SER A 114 3.74 5.76 2.31
N MET A 115 3.57 7.01 2.72
CA MET A 115 2.24 7.54 3.05
C MET A 115 1.44 7.69 1.76
N VAL A 116 0.41 6.86 1.59
CA VAL A 116 -0.44 6.84 0.38
C VAL A 116 -1.71 7.67 0.54
N GLY A 117 -2.02 8.12 1.75
CA GLY A 117 -3.16 8.99 2.00
C GLY A 117 -3.34 9.36 3.46
N ARG A 118 -4.37 10.16 3.71
CA ARG A 118 -4.78 10.59 5.04
C ARG A 118 -6.29 10.79 5.12
N ALA A 119 -6.84 10.68 6.32
CA ALA A 119 -8.21 11.07 6.64
C ALA A 119 -8.24 11.77 8.00
N ASP A 120 -9.15 12.71 8.16
CA ASP A 120 -9.40 13.44 9.40
C ASP A 120 -10.82 13.21 9.89
N PHE A 121 -10.95 13.01 11.19
CA PHE A 121 -12.22 12.76 11.86
C PHE A 121 -12.38 13.69 13.05
N GLU A 122 -13.62 14.02 13.34
CA GLU A 122 -14.03 14.82 14.47
C GLU A 122 -15.01 13.99 15.30
N LEU A 123 -14.71 13.87 16.58
CA LEU A 123 -15.48 13.09 17.54
C LEU A 123 -15.84 13.99 18.72
N ASN A 124 -16.96 13.72 19.37
CA ASN A 124 -17.27 14.38 20.63
C ASN A 124 -16.44 13.75 21.75
N ARG A 125 -15.78 14.56 22.59
CA ARG A 125 -14.98 14.06 23.70
C ARG A 125 -15.81 13.32 24.76
N GLY A 126 -17.02 13.83 25.03
CA GLY A 126 -17.81 13.39 26.17
C GLY A 126 -17.03 13.46 27.48
N LYS A 127 -17.02 12.35 28.24
CA LYS A 127 -16.23 12.18 29.48
C LYS A 127 -15.09 11.17 29.30
N SER A 128 -14.81 10.77 28.06
CA SER A 128 -13.88 9.70 27.76
C SER A 128 -12.43 10.19 27.86
N THR A 129 -11.56 9.28 28.27
CA THR A 129 -10.10 9.44 28.24
C THR A 129 -9.56 9.25 26.82
N SER A 130 -8.34 9.74 26.56
CA SER A 130 -7.68 9.59 25.26
C SER A 130 -7.60 8.13 24.80
N SER A 131 -7.29 7.21 25.70
CA SER A 131 -7.20 5.77 25.40
C SER A 131 -8.57 5.15 25.09
N GLU A 132 -9.63 5.55 25.79
CA GLU A 132 -11.01 5.14 25.49
C GLU A 132 -11.47 5.64 24.11
N ILE A 133 -11.14 6.89 23.77
CA ILE A 133 -11.47 7.45 22.45
C ILE A 133 -10.73 6.68 21.33
N ILE A 134 -9.46 6.31 21.55
CA ILE A 134 -8.73 5.47 20.59
C ILE A 134 -9.42 4.12 20.42
N ALA A 135 -9.88 3.49 21.51
CA ALA A 135 -10.60 2.22 21.46
C ALA A 135 -11.90 2.33 20.64
N GLU A 136 -12.69 3.36 20.90
CA GLU A 136 -13.94 3.62 20.20
C GLU A 136 -13.70 3.91 18.71
N PHE A 137 -12.72 4.77 18.40
CA PHE A 137 -12.34 5.08 17.02
C PHE A 137 -11.90 3.84 16.26
N ILE A 138 -11.05 2.98 16.84
CA ILE A 138 -10.61 1.73 16.22
C ILE A 138 -11.81 0.81 15.94
N LYS A 139 -12.70 0.62 16.93
CA LYS A 139 -13.88 -0.24 16.78
C LYS A 139 -14.81 0.26 15.67
N GLN A 140 -15.09 1.56 15.64
CA GLN A 140 -15.98 2.18 14.66
C GLN A 140 -15.35 2.19 13.26
N TYR A 141 -14.11 2.67 13.13
CA TYR A 141 -13.47 2.86 11.84
C TYR A 141 -13.21 1.52 11.12
N TYR A 142 -12.68 0.54 11.85
CA TYR A 142 -12.40 -0.79 11.29
C TYR A 142 -13.62 -1.69 11.26
N GLN A 143 -14.83 -1.19 11.56
CA GLN A 143 -16.07 -1.91 11.26
C GLN A 143 -16.30 -2.02 9.76
N ASP A 144 -15.91 -1.02 8.97
CA ASP A 144 -16.12 -1.02 7.51
C ASP A 144 -14.80 -0.89 6.73
N SER A 145 -13.70 -0.54 7.40
CA SER A 145 -12.40 -0.33 6.76
C SER A 145 -11.51 -1.59 6.79
N PRO A 146 -10.66 -1.79 5.76
CA PRO A 146 -9.63 -2.83 5.78
C PRO A 146 -8.64 -2.64 6.93
N VAL A 147 -8.29 -3.73 7.60
CA VAL A 147 -7.39 -3.71 8.77
C VAL A 147 -5.93 -3.95 8.34
N PRO A 148 -4.99 -3.02 8.59
CA PRO A 148 -3.56 -3.25 8.32
C PRO A 148 -2.95 -4.25 9.32
N PRO A 149 -1.81 -4.89 9.02
CA PRO A 149 -1.11 -5.76 9.95
C PRO A 149 -0.58 -5.03 11.20
N GLU A 150 -0.32 -3.72 11.12
CA GLU A 150 0.10 -2.89 12.25
C GLU A 150 -0.72 -1.60 12.32
N ILE A 151 -1.14 -1.21 13.53
CA ILE A 151 -1.74 0.10 13.80
C ILE A 151 -0.90 0.81 14.85
N VAL A 152 -0.49 2.02 14.54
CA VAL A 152 0.35 2.87 15.39
C VAL A 152 -0.56 3.85 16.12
N VAL A 153 -0.45 3.88 17.45
CA VAL A 153 -1.31 4.69 18.33
C VAL A 153 -0.45 5.51 19.31
N PRO A 154 -0.94 6.68 19.79
CA PRO A 154 -0.21 7.49 20.77
C PRO A 154 -0.28 6.90 22.18
N GLU A 155 -1.34 6.14 22.46
CA GLU A 155 -1.61 5.49 23.75
C GLU A 155 -2.33 4.16 23.50
N MET A 156 -2.14 3.21 24.41
CA MET A 156 -2.76 1.89 24.27
C MET A 156 -4.23 1.97 24.68
N PRO A 157 -5.16 1.47 23.87
CA PRO A 157 -6.57 1.44 24.27
C PRO A 157 -6.79 0.46 25.44
N PRO A 158 -7.81 0.69 26.28
CA PRO A 158 -8.27 -0.33 27.21
C PRO A 158 -8.69 -1.59 26.45
N GLU A 159 -8.57 -2.73 27.11
CA GLU A 159 -8.95 -4.03 26.52
C GLU A 159 -8.21 -4.35 25.20
N GLU A 160 -6.96 -3.91 25.04
CA GLU A 160 -6.14 -4.11 23.83
C GLU A 160 -6.23 -5.54 23.27
N LYS A 161 -6.29 -6.55 24.15
CA LYS A 161 -6.32 -7.97 23.78
C LYS A 161 -7.61 -8.34 23.06
N VAL A 162 -8.74 -7.76 23.49
CA VAL A 162 -10.06 -7.99 22.87
C VAL A 162 -10.09 -7.32 21.51
N ILE A 163 -9.60 -6.08 21.43
CA ILE A 163 -9.51 -5.32 20.17
C ILE A 163 -8.61 -6.05 19.17
N LEU A 164 -7.42 -6.47 19.57
CA LEU A 164 -6.48 -7.20 18.72
C LEU A 164 -7.03 -8.53 18.23
N LYS A 165 -7.77 -9.26 19.08
CA LYS A 165 -8.43 -10.51 18.69
C LYS A 165 -9.47 -10.26 17.60
N TRP A 166 -10.36 -9.30 17.82
CA TRP A 166 -11.39 -8.92 16.86
C TRP A 166 -10.80 -8.44 15.52
N LEU A 167 -9.79 -7.56 15.57
CA LEU A 167 -9.09 -7.08 14.38
C LEU A 167 -8.42 -8.22 13.61
N SER A 168 -7.78 -9.15 14.32
CA SER A 168 -7.08 -10.28 13.70
C SER A 168 -8.04 -11.28 13.05
N GLU A 169 -9.16 -11.59 13.72
CA GLU A 169 -10.23 -12.44 13.18
C GLU A 169 -10.82 -11.82 11.90
N LYS A 170 -11.07 -10.51 11.93
CA LYS A 170 -11.58 -9.77 10.76
C LYS A 170 -10.59 -9.73 9.61
N ALA A 171 -9.31 -9.52 9.90
CA ALA A 171 -8.27 -9.41 8.88
C ALA A 171 -7.83 -10.78 8.32
N GLY A 172 -8.17 -11.89 8.98
CA GLY A 172 -7.66 -13.22 8.66
C GLY A 172 -6.14 -13.37 8.87
N ARG A 173 -5.52 -12.45 9.62
CA ARG A 173 -4.08 -12.40 9.90
C ARG A 173 -3.82 -11.79 11.26
N LYS A 174 -2.61 -11.99 11.80
CA LYS A 174 -2.19 -11.34 13.04
C LYS A 174 -2.10 -9.82 12.84
N VAL A 175 -2.77 -9.07 13.71
CA VAL A 175 -2.70 -7.60 13.79
C VAL A 175 -1.96 -7.21 15.07
N THR A 176 -1.22 -6.10 15.04
CA THR A 176 -0.51 -5.55 16.21
C THR A 176 -0.85 -4.08 16.44
N LEU A 177 -0.87 -3.68 17.71
CA LEU A 177 -0.91 -2.28 18.14
C LEU A 177 0.48 -1.89 18.64
N ASN A 178 0.95 -0.70 18.27
CA ASN A 178 2.29 -0.25 18.63
C ASN A 178 2.32 1.21 19.06
N ILE A 179 3.05 1.49 20.13
CA ILE A 179 3.37 2.84 20.61
C ILE A 179 4.86 3.09 20.33
N PRO A 180 5.20 3.78 19.23
CA PRO A 180 6.58 3.98 18.85
C PRO A 180 7.24 4.98 19.79
N ARG A 181 8.47 4.67 20.21
CA ARG A 181 9.28 5.55 21.05
C ARG A 181 10.33 6.34 20.26
N ILE A 182 10.85 5.74 19.18
CA ILE A 182 11.89 6.32 18.32
C ILE A 182 11.68 5.89 16.86
N GLY A 183 12.43 6.50 15.95
CA GLY A 183 12.48 6.12 14.54
C GLY A 183 11.35 6.69 13.69
N GLU A 184 11.17 6.13 12.50
CA GLU A 184 10.24 6.63 11.47
C GLU A 184 8.77 6.56 11.92
N LYS A 185 8.36 5.47 12.57
CA LYS A 185 7.01 5.32 13.13
C LYS A 185 6.67 6.45 14.11
N LYS A 186 7.65 6.85 14.95
CA LYS A 186 7.48 7.96 15.89
C LYS A 186 7.33 9.30 15.16
N LYS A 187 8.16 9.55 14.13
CA LYS A 187 8.03 10.77 13.30
C LYS A 187 6.65 10.87 12.64
N LEU A 188 6.13 9.76 12.11
CA LEU A 188 4.79 9.72 11.50
C LEU A 188 3.69 9.96 12.53
N LEU A 189 3.80 9.36 13.72
CA LEU A 189 2.86 9.60 14.81
C LEU A 189 2.87 11.07 15.26
N ASP A 190 4.06 11.66 15.43
CA ASP A 190 4.20 13.07 15.81
C ASP A 190 3.61 14.00 14.75
N MET A 191 3.80 13.67 13.47
CA MET A 191 3.18 14.39 12.36
C MET A 191 1.65 14.25 12.36
N ALA A 192 1.12 13.06 12.62
CA ALA A 192 -0.32 12.84 12.73
C ALA A 192 -0.93 13.64 13.89
N MET A 193 -0.28 13.63 15.06
CA MET A 193 -0.70 14.42 16.21
C MET A 193 -0.64 15.93 15.93
N LYS A 194 0.42 16.42 15.28
CA LYS A 194 0.55 17.82 14.88
C LYS A 194 -0.52 18.23 13.86
N ASN A 195 -0.88 17.35 12.94
CA ASN A 195 -1.97 17.66 12.02
C ASN A 195 -3.32 17.70 12.76
N ALA A 196 -3.56 16.75 13.68
CA ALA A 196 -4.75 16.75 14.52
C ALA A 196 -4.89 18.05 15.34
N THR A 197 -3.79 18.66 15.81
CA THR A 197 -3.85 19.95 16.53
C THR A 197 -4.18 21.14 15.64
N THR A 198 -3.93 21.04 14.32
CA THR A 198 -4.20 22.13 13.36
C THR A 198 -5.56 22.02 12.68
N ALA A 199 -6.20 20.86 12.74
CA ALA A 199 -7.54 20.62 12.21
C ALA A 199 -8.62 21.63 12.71
N PRO A 200 -8.65 22.03 14.00
CA PRO A 200 -9.62 23.01 14.48
C PRO A 200 -9.50 24.38 13.79
N THR A 201 -8.28 24.76 13.40
CA THR A 201 -7.98 26.08 12.83
C THR A 201 -8.47 26.21 11.38
N TYR A 202 -8.35 25.15 10.58
CA TYR A 202 -8.75 25.18 9.17
C TYR A 202 -10.26 25.13 8.94
N ARG A 203 -11.04 24.64 9.92
CA ARG A 203 -12.50 24.48 9.79
C ARG A 203 -13.33 25.63 10.36
N ARG A 204 -12.69 26.62 11.01
CA ARG A 204 -13.35 27.85 11.48
C ARG A 204 -13.41 28.95 10.42
N PHE A 205 -12.90 28.70 9.22
CA PHE A 205 -12.95 29.60 8.06
C PHE A 205 -13.72 28.97 6.90
#